data_AF-A0A527XVE8-F1
#
_entry.id   AF-A0A527XVE8-F1
#
_cell.length_a   1.000
_cell.length_b   1.000
_cell.length_c   1.000
_cell.angle_alpha   90.00
_cell.angle_beta   90.00
_cell.angle_gamma   90.00
#
_symmetry.space_group_name_H-M   'P 1'
#
loop_
_entity.id
_entity.type
_entity.pdbx_description
1 polymer ?
#
loop_
_entity_poly.entity_id
_entity_poly.type
_entity_poly.pdbx_seq_one_letter_code
_entity_poly.pdbx_strand_id
1 'polypeptide(L)'
;KGTGFAYLGPDGKAVDETTLARIRAIVIPPAWTDVWISPDPDGHIQATGRDQRGRKQYRYHPQWTEERDGVKYSSLVAFAESLPGLRRQIDADLRRRGLPLERVVASVVWLLDSTM
;
A
#
# COMPACT_ATOMS: atom_id res chain seq x y z
N LYS A 1 -36.40 -4.89 -20.50
CA LYS A 1 -35.42 -4.21 -21.40
C LYS A 1 -34.97 -2.94 -20.66
N GLY A 2 -33.80 -2.79 -20.05
CA GLY A 2 -32.57 -3.55 -19.97
C GLY A 2 -31.49 -2.56 -19.52
N THR A 3 -31.52 -2.11 -18.27
CA THR A 3 -30.48 -1.21 -17.69
C THR A 3 -29.34 -2.06 -17.13
N GLY A 4 -28.83 -2.98 -17.95
CA GLY A 4 -27.68 -3.80 -17.59
C GLY A 4 -26.41 -3.01 -17.88
N PHE A 5 -25.58 -2.81 -16.86
CA PHE A 5 -24.21 -2.37 -17.06
C PHE A 5 -23.43 -3.47 -17.80
N ALA A 6 -22.58 -3.10 -18.77
CA ALA A 6 -21.74 -4.03 -19.51
C ALA A 6 -20.27 -3.67 -19.33
N TYR A 7 -19.42 -4.67 -19.13
CA TYR A 7 -17.97 -4.49 -19.11
C TYR A 7 -17.43 -4.56 -20.54
N LEU A 8 -16.74 -3.50 -20.95
CA LEU A 8 -16.07 -3.42 -22.24
C LEU A 8 -14.56 -3.44 -22.03
N GLY A 9 -13.86 -4.14 -22.92
CA GLY A 9 -12.41 -4.12 -23.01
C GLY A 9 -11.91 -2.78 -23.57
N PRO A 10 -10.57 -2.57 -23.57
CA PRO A 10 -9.95 -1.37 -24.13
C PRO A 10 -10.26 -1.16 -25.62
N ASP A 11 -10.62 -2.22 -26.34
CA ASP A 11 -11.01 -2.21 -27.76
C ASP A 11 -12.51 -1.92 -27.99
N GLY A 12 -13.26 -1.67 -26.91
CA GLY A 12 -14.70 -1.40 -26.95
C GLY A 12 -15.58 -2.65 -27.13
N LYS A 13 -14.99 -3.86 -27.15
CA LYS A 13 -15.75 -5.11 -27.24
C LYS A 13 -16.17 -5.61 -25.86
N ALA A 14 -17.22 -6.42 -25.82
CA ALA A 14 -17.60 -7.11 -24.59
C ALA A 14 -16.44 -8.00 -24.12
N VAL A 15 -16.16 -7.97 -22.83
CA VAL A 15 -15.17 -8.85 -22.22
C VAL A 15 -15.62 -10.31 -22.28
N ASP A 16 -14.67 -11.24 -22.33
CA ASP A 16 -14.96 -12.67 -22.28
C ASP A 16 -15.42 -13.13 -20.88
N GLU A 17 -15.95 -14.35 -20.80
CA GLU A 17 -16.48 -14.89 -19.53
C GLU A 17 -15.38 -15.03 -18.46
N THR A 18 -14.15 -15.34 -18.88
CA THR A 18 -12.98 -15.43 -17.99
C THR A 18 -12.67 -14.09 -17.33
N THR A 19 -12.64 -13.02 -18.12
CA THR A 19 -12.42 -11.65 -17.63
C THR A 19 -13.59 -11.22 -16.75
N LEU A 20 -14.83 -11.55 -17.11
CA LEU A 20 -16.00 -11.24 -16.30
C LEU A 20 -15.96 -11.93 -14.94
N ALA A 21 -15.56 -13.21 -14.90
CA ALA A 21 -15.37 -13.95 -13.66
C ALA A 21 -14.28 -13.32 -12.78
N ARG A 22 -13.14 -12.93 -13.37
CA ARG A 22 -12.08 -12.20 -12.66
C ARG A 22 -12.60 -10.89 -12.09
N ILE A 23 -13.30 -10.08 -12.87
CA ILE A 23 -13.86 -8.79 -12.43
C ILE A 23 -14.78 -8.98 -11.22
N ARG A 24 -15.64 -10.01 -11.24
CA ARG A 24 -16.52 -10.35 -10.11
C ARG A 24 -15.72 -10.74 -8.86
N ALA A 25 -14.61 -11.47 -9.03
CA ALA A 25 -13.72 -11.88 -7.94
C ALA A 25 -12.97 -10.71 -7.27
N ILE A 26 -12.81 -9.56 -7.93
CA ILE A 26 -12.19 -8.35 -7.33
C ILE A 26 -13.06 -7.77 -6.20
N VAL A 27 -14.38 -8.04 -6.19
CA VAL A 27 -15.36 -7.53 -5.21
C VAL A 27 -15.23 -6.00 -5.04
N ILE A 28 -15.42 -5.27 -6.14
CA ILE A 28 -15.42 -3.81 -6.12
C ILE A 28 -16.67 -3.32 -5.38
N PRO A 29 -16.54 -2.49 -4.32
CA PRO A 29 -17.70 -1.98 -3.61
C PRO A 29 -18.63 -1.19 -4.56
N PRO A 30 -19.95 -1.46 -4.54
CA PRO A 30 -20.88 -0.83 -5.48
C PRO A 30 -21.04 0.68 -5.27
N ALA A 31 -20.62 1.20 -4.10
CA ALA A 31 -20.62 2.62 -3.79
C ALA A 31 -19.42 3.37 -4.37
N TRP A 32 -18.47 2.69 -5.02
CA TRP A 32 -17.34 3.37 -5.65
C TRP A 32 -17.76 4.05 -6.96
N THR A 33 -17.26 5.26 -7.18
CA THR A 33 -17.38 5.99 -8.44
C THR A 33 -16.03 6.03 -9.16
N ASP A 34 -16.01 6.47 -10.42
CA ASP A 34 -14.79 6.56 -11.24
C ASP A 34 -13.97 5.26 -11.23
N VAL A 35 -14.66 4.11 -11.32
CA VAL A 35 -14.02 2.81 -11.22
C VAL A 35 -13.19 2.54 -12.48
N TRP A 36 -11.92 2.24 -12.26
CA TRP A 36 -11.01 1.71 -13.28
C TRP A 36 -10.60 0.29 -12.90
N ILE A 37 -10.60 -0.61 -13.88
CA ILE A 37 -10.21 -2.02 -13.71
C ILE A 37 -9.04 -2.31 -14.63
N SER A 38 -8.00 -2.95 -14.10
CA SER A 38 -6.83 -3.36 -14.89
C SER A 38 -7.22 -4.41 -15.93
N PRO A 39 -6.83 -4.24 -17.21
CA PRO A 39 -6.98 -5.29 -18.22
C PRO A 39 -6.02 -6.46 -17.97
N ASP A 40 -4.89 -6.20 -17.32
CA ASP A 40 -3.87 -7.19 -16.96
C ASP A 40 -4.28 -7.95 -15.68
N PRO A 41 -4.48 -9.30 -15.75
CA PRO A 41 -4.78 -10.10 -14.59
C PRO A 41 -3.64 -10.14 -13.57
N ASP A 42 -2.38 -9.98 -13.99
CA ASP A 42 -1.20 -10.04 -13.11
C ASP A 42 -0.77 -8.66 -12.61
N GLY A 43 -1.51 -7.61 -12.98
CA GLY A 43 -1.26 -6.24 -12.54
C GLY A 43 -1.36 -6.11 -11.02
N HIS A 44 -0.32 -5.54 -10.39
CA HIS A 44 -0.26 -5.31 -8.94
C HIS A 44 -1.51 -4.58 -8.38
N ILE A 45 -2.09 -3.66 -9.15
CA ILE A 45 -3.40 -3.06 -8.88
C ILE A 45 -4.43 -3.65 -9.84
N GLN A 46 -5.47 -4.25 -9.31
CA GLN A 46 -6.57 -4.85 -10.07
C GLN A 46 -7.70 -3.85 -10.34
N ALA A 47 -8.00 -2.97 -9.39
CA ALA A 47 -8.98 -1.91 -9.59
C ALA A 47 -8.69 -0.68 -8.74
N THR A 48 -9.15 0.48 -9.20
CA THR A 48 -9.23 1.70 -8.40
C THR A 48 -10.62 2.31 -8.51
N GLY A 49 -10.99 3.14 -7.56
CA GLY A 49 -12.22 3.94 -7.60
C GLY A 49 -12.17 5.03 -6.55
N ARG A 50 -13.26 5.79 -6.42
CA ARG A 50 -13.45 6.79 -5.36
C ARG A 50 -14.54 6.34 -4.41
N ASP A 51 -14.29 6.44 -3.11
CA ASP A 51 -15.33 6.18 -2.11
C ASP A 51 -16.32 7.35 -1.98
N GLN A 52 -17.32 7.19 -1.10
CA GLN A 52 -18.34 8.22 -0.82
C GLN A 52 -17.75 9.55 -0.30
N ARG A 53 -16.49 9.56 0.16
CA ARG A 53 -15.77 10.76 0.62
C ARG A 53 -14.82 11.31 -0.46
N GLY A 54 -14.87 10.78 -1.68
CA GLY A 54 -14.05 11.19 -2.81
C GLY A 54 -12.59 10.70 -2.75
N ARG A 55 -12.24 9.85 -1.78
CA ARG A 55 -10.87 9.34 -1.60
C ARG A 55 -10.61 8.22 -2.59
N LYS A 56 -9.43 8.22 -3.21
CA LYS A 56 -9.01 7.14 -4.10
C LYS A 56 -8.77 5.87 -3.31
N GLN A 57 -9.45 4.81 -3.70
CA GLN A 57 -9.35 3.47 -3.13
C GLN A 57 -8.73 2.51 -4.15
N TYR A 58 -8.10 1.45 -3.63
CA TYR A 58 -7.35 0.47 -4.42
C TYR A 58 -7.79 -0.95 -4.07
N ARG A 59 -7.82 -1.82 -5.09
CA ARG A 59 -7.87 -3.28 -4.95
C ARG A 59 -6.57 -3.83 -5.53
N TYR A 60 -5.78 -4.51 -4.71
CA TYR A 60 -4.52 -5.14 -5.11
C TYR A 60 -4.76 -6.58 -5.57
N HIS A 61 -3.84 -7.10 -6.38
CA HIS A 61 -3.81 -8.52 -6.68
C HIS A 61 -3.54 -9.32 -5.40
N PRO A 62 -4.26 -10.43 -5.13
CA PRO A 62 -4.08 -11.22 -3.90
C PRO A 62 -2.64 -11.69 -3.70
N GLN A 63 -2.04 -12.25 -4.76
CA GLN A 63 -0.65 -12.74 -4.72
C GLN A 63 0.38 -11.62 -4.48
N TRP A 64 0.10 -10.39 -4.94
CA TRP A 64 0.99 -9.26 -4.67
C TRP A 64 1.00 -8.88 -3.18
N THR A 65 -0.12 -9.09 -2.48
CA THR A 65 -0.21 -8.89 -1.03
C THR A 65 0.66 -9.91 -0.32
N GLU A 66 0.58 -11.18 -0.71
CA GLU A 66 1.36 -12.28 -0.12
C GLU A 66 2.88 -12.12 -0.34
N GLU A 67 3.30 -11.76 -1.55
CA GLU A 67 4.72 -11.55 -1.87
C GLU A 67 5.31 -10.33 -1.15
N ARG A 68 4.54 -9.23 -1.05
CA ARG A 68 4.95 -8.03 -0.30
C ARG A 68 5.00 -8.27 1.20
N ASP A 69 4.09 -9.06 1.74
CA ASP A 69 4.10 -9.42 3.15
C ASP A 69 5.38 -10.19 3.50
N GLY A 70 5.77 -11.19 2.69
CA GLY A 70 7.01 -11.95 2.90
C GLY A 70 8.28 -11.07 2.92
N VAL A 71 8.40 -10.13 1.98
CA VAL A 71 9.54 -9.20 1.93
C VAL A 71 9.51 -8.17 3.06
N LYS A 72 8.32 -7.78 3.54
CA LYS A 72 8.19 -6.84 4.65
C LYS A 72 8.75 -7.44 5.94
N TYR A 73 8.46 -8.70 6.24
CA TYR A 73 8.91 -9.33 7.48
C TYR A 73 10.40 -9.66 7.51
N SER A 74 11.01 -10.01 6.37
CA SER A 74 12.44 -10.32 6.33
C SER A 74 13.31 -9.12 6.70
N SER A 75 12.89 -7.90 6.31
CA SER A 75 13.58 -6.66 6.67
C SER A 75 13.49 -6.30 8.16
N LEU A 76 12.46 -6.77 8.86
CA LEU A 76 12.26 -6.47 10.29
C LEU A 76 13.31 -7.13 11.17
N VAL A 77 13.82 -8.32 10.80
CA VAL A 77 14.86 -9.01 11.57
C VAL A 77 16.15 -8.19 11.57
N ALA A 78 16.64 -7.84 10.38
CA ALA A 78 17.85 -7.01 10.25
C ALA A 78 17.67 -5.62 10.90
N PHE A 79 16.47 -5.04 10.80
CA PHE A 79 16.16 -3.79 11.48
C PHE A 79 16.23 -3.94 13.01
N ALA A 80 15.60 -4.97 13.58
CA ALA A 80 15.60 -5.25 15.01
C ALA A 80 17.02 -5.49 15.55
N GLU A 81 17.86 -6.19 14.81
CA GLU A 81 19.28 -6.40 15.14
C GLU A 81 20.09 -5.09 15.19
N SER A 82 19.69 -4.09 14.40
CA SER A 82 20.34 -2.77 14.36
C SER A 82 19.92 -1.83 15.49
N LEU A 83 18.74 -2.04 16.10
CA LEU A 83 18.16 -1.16 17.13
C LEU A 83 19.07 -0.94 18.35
N PRO A 84 19.74 -1.95 18.93
CA PRO A 84 20.63 -1.72 20.07
C PRO A 84 21.81 -0.81 19.76
N GLY A 85 22.31 -0.82 18.52
CA GLY A 85 23.37 0.09 18.06
C GLY A 85 22.83 1.50 17.87
N LEU A 86 21.68 1.62 17.19
CA LEU A 86 21.02 2.89 16.94
C LEU A 86 20.67 3.62 18.25
N ARG A 87 20.06 2.94 19.22
CA ARG A 87 19.68 3.53 20.52
C ARG A 87 20.89 4.05 21.32
N ARG A 88 22.01 3.32 21.30
CA ARG A 88 23.26 3.79 21.91
C ARG A 88 23.78 5.08 21.26
N GLN A 89 23.69 5.18 19.94
CA GLN A 89 24.09 6.39 19.20
C GLN A 89 23.18 7.57 19.53
N ILE A 90 21.86 7.34 19.56
CA ILE A 90 20.86 8.34 19.96
C ILE A 90 21.19 8.89 21.35
N ASP A 91 21.40 8.01 22.34
CA ASP A 91 21.73 8.43 23.71
C ASP A 91 23.03 9.24 23.79
N ALA A 92 24.04 8.89 22.99
CA ALA A 92 25.28 9.66 22.90
C ALA A 92 25.04 11.06 22.31
N ASP A 93 24.29 11.15 21.21
CA ASP A 93 24.05 12.40 20.50
C ASP A 93 23.11 13.35 21.25
N LEU A 94 22.12 12.81 21.99
CA LEU A 94 21.24 13.59 22.87
C LEU A 94 22.00 14.29 24.02
N ARG A 95 23.13 13.72 24.46
CA ARG A 95 23.98 14.29 25.52
C ARG A 95 24.92 15.41 25.05
N ARG A 96 25.01 15.67 23.75
CA ARG A 96 25.86 16.74 23.20
C ARG A 96 25.40 18.13 23.68
N ARG A 97 26.35 19.03 23.97
CA ARG A 97 26.04 20.41 24.35
C ARG A 97 25.58 21.24 23.15
N GLY A 98 24.70 22.21 23.39
CA GLY A 98 24.11 23.04 22.33
C GLY A 98 23.10 22.30 21.47
N LEU A 99 22.85 22.80 20.25
CA LEU A 99 21.94 22.21 19.26
C LEU A 99 22.67 21.84 17.95
N PRO A 100 23.68 20.96 18.00
CA PRO A 100 24.30 20.45 16.79
C PRO A 100 23.32 19.56 16.02
N LEU A 101 23.55 19.40 14.71
CA LEU A 101 22.69 18.61 13.81
C LEU A 101 22.41 17.22 14.38
N GLU A 102 23.42 16.55 14.92
CA GLU A 102 23.33 15.20 15.46
C GLU A 102 22.36 15.12 16.64
N ARG A 103 22.32 16.15 17.50
CA ARG A 103 21.38 16.20 18.62
C ARG A 103 19.94 16.40 18.13
N VAL A 104 19.76 17.25 17.12
CA VAL A 104 18.44 17.50 16.53
C VAL A 104 17.91 16.23 15.85
N VAL A 105 18.74 15.58 15.04
CA VAL A 105 18.39 14.31 14.38
C VAL A 105 18.10 13.22 15.41
N ALA A 106 18.96 13.05 16.42
CA ALA A 106 18.74 12.07 17.49
C ALA A 106 17.43 12.33 18.24
N SER A 107 17.03 13.59 18.43
CA SER A 107 15.75 13.93 19.07
C SER A 107 14.55 13.51 18.21
N VAL A 108 14.60 13.73 16.89
CA VAL A 108 13.54 13.29 15.97
C VAL A 108 13.44 11.77 15.94
N VAL A 109 14.58 11.08 15.82
CA VAL A 109 14.61 9.61 15.78
C VAL A 109 14.14 9.01 17.12
N TRP A 110 14.55 9.59 18.25
CA TRP A 110 14.09 9.17 19.57
C TRP A 110 12.57 9.32 19.73
N LEU A 111 11.99 10.42 19.24
CA LEU A 111 10.54 10.60 19.25
C LEU A 111 9.84 9.53 18.42
N LEU A 112 10.36 9.20 17.23
CA LEU A 112 9.81 8.13 16.40
C LEU A 112 9.89 6.75 17.08
N ASP A 113 10.99 6.44 17.78
CA ASP A 113 11.18 5.18 18.51
C ASP A 113 10.32 5.08 19.79
N SER A 114 9.96 6.22 20.40
CA SER A 114 9.26 6.26 21.70
C SER A 114 7.74 6.50 21.60
N THR A 115 7.23 6.89 20.42
CA THR A 115 5.81 7.28 20.27
C THR A 115 4.99 6.41 19.32
N MET A 116 5.62 5.48 18.60
CA MET A 116 4.97 4.53 17.69
C MET A 116 5.01 3.12 18.28
#